data_AF-A0A7S2UMI0-F1
#
_entry.id   AF-A0A7S2UMI0-F1
#
_cell.length_a   1.000
_cell.length_b   1.000
_cell.length_c   1.000
_cell.angle_alpha   90.00
_cell.angle_beta   90.00
_cell.angle_gamma   90.00
#
_symmetry.space_group_name_H-M   'P 1'
#
loop_
_entity.id
_entity.type
_entity.pdbx_description
1 polymer ?
#
loop_
_entity_poly.entity_id
_entity_poly.type
_entity_poly.pdbx_seq_one_letter_code
_entity_poly.pdbx_strand_id
1 'polypeptide(L)'
;TLDPSIKEHKWKDVKKDAKAEKRTSRLAAKFGGEAGLARIEALEGTEIGGTVQAKSRTGDWFYVQPDDTGDEQQLPVGVALPEIDSSSIEEGDRVLVRLEGIDKSRGQISMTVLKKLE
;
A
#
# COMPACT_ATOMS: atom_id res chain seq x y z
N THR A 1 13.26 15.81 -48.17
CA THR A 1 13.12 14.47 -47.57
C THR A 1 12.97 14.64 -46.07
N LEU A 2 11.74 14.61 -45.58
CA LEU A 2 11.42 14.70 -44.15
C LEU A 2 10.66 13.43 -43.76
N ASP A 3 11.32 12.60 -42.95
CA ASP A 3 10.78 11.36 -42.41
C ASP A 3 9.80 11.67 -41.25
N PRO A 4 8.54 11.21 -41.27
CA PRO A 4 7.54 11.53 -40.24
C PRO A 4 7.51 10.54 -39.06
N SER A 5 8.54 9.73 -38.83
CA SER A 5 8.47 8.56 -37.92
C SER A 5 9.01 8.78 -36.48
N ILE A 6 9.13 10.01 -35.96
CA ILE A 6 9.76 10.21 -34.64
C ILE A 6 8.86 10.95 -33.64
N LYS A 7 8.31 10.13 -32.73
CA LYS A 7 8.07 10.39 -31.29
C LYS A 7 6.98 11.38 -30.91
N GLU A 8 5.73 10.97 -31.10
CA GLU A 8 4.63 11.37 -30.20
C GLU A 8 4.60 10.53 -28.91
N HIS A 9 5.76 10.32 -28.27
CA HIS A 9 5.80 9.65 -26.97
C HIS A 9 5.35 10.60 -25.85
N LYS A 10 4.02 10.57 -25.61
CA LYS A 10 3.41 10.46 -24.27
C LYS A 10 3.92 11.45 -23.19
N TRP A 11 3.68 12.74 -23.40
CA TRP A 11 3.66 13.75 -22.33
C TRP A 11 2.73 13.39 -21.14
N LYS A 12 1.73 12.53 -21.38
CA LYS A 12 0.84 11.98 -20.33
C LYS A 12 1.54 10.98 -19.40
N ASP A 13 2.53 10.23 -19.87
CA ASP A 13 3.23 9.24 -19.06
C ASP A 13 4.25 9.93 -18.14
N VAL A 14 5.00 10.92 -18.65
CA VAL A 14 5.95 11.73 -17.84
C VAL A 14 5.29 12.39 -16.62
N LYS A 15 4.04 12.84 -16.74
CA LYS A 15 3.29 13.43 -15.60
C LYS A 15 2.80 12.39 -14.59
N LYS A 16 2.62 11.13 -14.98
CA LYS A 16 2.25 10.03 -14.07
C LYS A 16 3.46 9.61 -13.23
N ASP A 17 4.63 9.48 -13.84
CA ASP A 17 5.87 9.14 -13.15
C ASP A 17 6.25 10.16 -12.07
N ALA A 18 6.26 11.46 -12.41
CA ALA A 18 6.57 12.52 -11.43
C ALA A 18 5.57 12.60 -10.25
N LYS A 19 4.34 12.10 -10.44
CA LYS A 19 3.34 12.03 -9.36
C LYS A 19 3.53 10.80 -8.48
N ALA A 20 3.87 9.66 -9.06
CA ALA A 20 4.21 8.45 -8.30
C ALA A 20 5.43 8.69 -7.41
N GLU A 21 6.49 9.30 -7.97
CA GLU A 21 7.72 9.61 -7.24
C GLU A 21 7.49 10.56 -6.06
N LYS A 22 6.66 11.60 -6.23
CA LYS A 22 6.24 12.48 -5.11
C LYS A 22 5.42 11.76 -4.05
N ARG A 23 4.63 10.75 -4.41
CA ARG A 23 3.83 9.96 -3.46
C ARG A 23 4.73 9.04 -2.64
N THR A 24 5.67 8.36 -3.29
CA THR A 24 6.66 7.51 -2.63
C THR A 24 7.57 8.33 -1.71
N SER A 25 8.01 9.51 -2.15
CA SER A 25 8.82 10.43 -1.33
C SER A 25 8.06 10.94 -0.10
N ARG A 26 6.73 11.17 -0.20
CA ARG A 26 5.89 11.51 0.96
C ARG A 26 5.70 10.34 1.93
N LEU A 27 5.58 9.12 1.41
CA LEU A 27 5.54 7.91 2.24
C LEU A 27 6.85 7.73 2.99
N ALA A 28 7.98 7.84 2.28
CA ALA A 28 9.31 7.86 2.87
C ALA A 28 9.40 8.91 3.98
N ALA A 29 9.07 10.16 3.70
CA ALA A 29 9.12 11.24 4.68
C ALA A 29 8.26 10.99 5.93
N LYS A 30 7.14 10.26 5.80
CA LYS A 30 6.28 9.91 6.94
C LYS A 30 6.79 8.73 7.78
N PHE A 31 7.67 7.90 7.22
CA PHE A 31 8.05 6.62 7.82
C PHE A 31 9.58 6.50 8.07
N GLY A 32 10.30 7.62 8.16
CA GLY A 32 11.75 7.61 8.45
C GLY A 32 12.65 7.64 7.22
N GLY A 33 12.14 8.07 6.07
CA GLY A 33 12.87 8.20 4.80
C GLY A 33 12.97 6.87 4.06
N GLU A 34 14.09 6.68 3.34
CA GLU A 34 14.42 5.42 2.67
C GLU A 34 14.52 4.23 3.64
N ALA A 35 14.95 4.46 4.89
CA ALA A 35 15.04 3.41 5.90
C ALA A 35 13.67 2.81 6.26
N GLY A 36 12.62 3.63 6.26
CA GLY A 36 11.25 3.16 6.42
C GLY A 36 10.76 2.32 5.26
N LEU A 37 11.06 2.76 4.03
CA LEU A 37 10.71 1.99 2.84
C LEU A 37 11.42 0.64 2.83
N ALA A 38 12.72 0.62 3.14
CA ALA A 38 13.51 -0.60 3.25
C ALA A 38 12.98 -1.54 4.34
N ARG A 39 12.43 -1.01 5.44
CA ARG A 39 11.73 -1.82 6.46
C ARG A 39 10.46 -2.46 5.91
N ILE A 40 9.64 -1.71 5.18
CA ILE A 40 8.41 -2.26 4.57
C ILE A 40 8.77 -3.35 3.54
N GLU A 41 9.81 -3.14 2.74
CA GLU A 41 10.32 -4.14 1.81
C GLU A 41 10.92 -5.36 2.54
N ALA A 42 11.60 -5.17 3.67
CA ALA A 42 12.12 -6.28 4.48
C ALA A 42 11.02 -7.10 5.17
N LEU A 43 9.87 -6.47 5.43
CA LEU A 43 8.68 -7.13 5.99
C LEU A 43 7.77 -7.71 4.91
N GLU A 44 8.13 -7.60 3.63
CA GLU A 44 7.39 -8.24 2.53
C GLU A 44 7.30 -9.75 2.77
N GLY A 45 6.10 -10.31 2.62
CA GLY A 45 5.78 -11.70 2.94
C GLY A 45 5.53 -11.98 4.42
N THR A 46 5.74 -11.01 5.32
CA THR A 46 5.44 -11.17 6.75
C THR A 46 3.95 -11.04 7.00
N GLU A 47 3.42 -11.94 7.83
CA GLU A 47 2.05 -11.89 8.32
C GLU A 47 2.00 -11.12 9.63
N ILE A 48 1.17 -10.08 9.68
CA ILE A 48 1.00 -9.23 10.85
C ILE A 48 -0.48 -9.02 11.13
N GLY A 49 -0.84 -8.88 12.41
CA GLY A 49 -2.15 -8.39 12.79
C GLY A 49 -2.36 -6.96 12.30
N GLY A 50 -3.60 -6.55 12.15
CA GLY A 50 -3.95 -5.19 11.87
C GLY A 50 -5.42 -4.93 12.17
N THR A 51 -5.75 -3.66 12.33
CA THR A 51 -7.11 -3.20 12.56
C THR A 51 -7.65 -2.53 11.30
N VAL A 52 -8.85 -2.93 10.87
CA VAL A 52 -9.53 -2.31 9.73
C VAL A 52 -9.97 -0.91 10.11
N GLN A 53 -9.38 0.10 9.48
CA GLN A 53 -9.71 1.50 9.70
C GLN A 53 -10.89 1.95 8.86
N ALA A 54 -10.98 1.46 7.62
CA ALA A 54 -12.06 1.82 6.72
C ALA A 54 -12.26 0.76 5.63
N LYS A 55 -13.49 0.65 5.14
CA LYS A 55 -13.82 -0.17 3.96
C LYS A 55 -13.88 0.68 2.70
N SER A 56 -13.47 0.12 1.55
CA SER A 56 -13.71 0.81 0.28
C SER A 56 -15.21 0.87 0.00
N ARG A 57 -15.64 1.88 -0.75
CA ARG A 57 -17.06 2.07 -1.09
C ARG A 57 -17.68 0.88 -1.81
N THR A 58 -16.88 0.14 -2.57
CA THR A 58 -17.32 -1.06 -3.29
C THR A 58 -17.16 -2.34 -2.47
N GLY A 59 -16.38 -2.32 -1.38
CA GLY A 59 -16.08 -3.49 -0.56
C GLY A 59 -14.97 -4.38 -1.10
N ASP A 60 -14.32 -4.00 -2.20
CA ASP A 60 -13.26 -4.80 -2.84
C ASP A 60 -11.90 -4.76 -2.11
N TRP A 61 -11.73 -3.82 -1.18
CA TRP A 61 -10.48 -3.60 -0.46
C TRP A 61 -10.71 -2.80 0.83
N PHE A 62 -9.71 -2.84 1.70
CA PHE A 62 -9.78 -2.27 3.05
C PHE A 62 -8.58 -1.37 3.30
N TYR A 63 -8.77 -0.37 4.15
CA TYR A 63 -7.68 0.36 4.77
C TYR A 63 -7.39 -0.33 6.09
N VAL A 64 -6.19 -0.90 6.22
CA VAL A 64 -5.78 -1.63 7.41
C VAL A 64 -4.59 -0.91 8.04
N GLN A 65 -4.70 -0.67 9.34
CA GLN A 65 -3.56 -0.25 10.15
C GLN A 65 -2.91 -1.52 10.71
N PRO A 66 -1.75 -1.95 10.19
CA PRO A 66 -0.95 -3.00 10.82
C PRO A 66 -0.69 -2.69 12.30
N ASP A 67 -0.71 -3.73 13.12
CA ASP A 67 -0.35 -3.66 14.53
C ASP A 67 1.14 -3.31 14.67
N ASP A 68 1.50 -2.81 15.85
CA ASP A 68 2.87 -2.46 16.17
C ASP A 68 3.74 -3.74 16.23
N THR A 69 4.80 -3.82 15.41
CA THR A 69 5.75 -4.94 15.44
C THR A 69 6.67 -4.90 16.67
N GLY A 70 6.51 -3.93 17.57
CA GLY A 70 7.43 -3.68 18.68
C GLY A 70 8.64 -2.83 18.29
N ASP A 71 8.71 -2.40 17.02
CA ASP A 71 9.61 -1.35 16.57
C ASP A 71 8.97 0.00 16.87
N GLU A 72 9.74 0.97 17.37
CA GLU A 72 9.30 2.30 17.83
C GLU A 72 8.52 3.16 16.78
N GLN A 73 8.27 2.62 15.58
CA GLN A 73 7.48 3.22 14.51
C GLN A 73 6.36 2.29 14.04
N GLN A 74 5.13 2.66 14.39
CA GLN A 74 3.91 2.08 13.82
C GLN A 74 3.91 2.19 12.29
N LEU A 75 3.69 1.04 11.65
CA LEU A 75 3.50 0.97 10.21
C LEU A 75 2.27 1.81 9.79
N PRO A 76 2.38 2.61 8.72
CA PRO A 76 1.27 3.45 8.26
C PRO A 76 0.12 2.59 7.73
N VAL A 77 -1.07 3.19 7.69
CA VAL A 77 -2.25 2.56 7.11
C VAL A 77 -1.97 2.16 5.65
N GLY A 78 -2.15 0.87 5.38
CA GLY A 78 -2.01 0.24 4.07
C GLY A 78 -3.35 -0.05 3.43
N VAL A 79 -3.28 -0.43 2.15
CA VAL A 79 -4.41 -0.98 1.40
C VAL A 79 -4.30 -2.50 1.45
N ALA A 80 -5.33 -3.15 1.99
CA ALA A 80 -5.42 -4.60 2.06
C ALA A 80 -6.48 -5.14 1.08
N LEU A 81 -6.08 -6.08 0.23
CA LEU A 81 -6.99 -6.83 -0.63
C LEU A 81 -7.44 -8.11 0.09
N PRO A 82 -8.75 -8.41 0.17
CA PRO A 82 -9.21 -9.62 0.80
C PRO A 82 -8.92 -10.85 -0.07
N GLU A 83 -8.28 -11.87 0.51
CA GLU A 83 -8.19 -13.22 -0.09
C GLU A 83 -9.34 -14.12 0.38
N ILE A 84 -10.05 -13.71 1.45
CA ILE A 84 -11.21 -14.38 2.01
C ILE A 84 -12.52 -13.69 1.65
N ASP A 85 -13.64 -14.32 1.99
CA ASP A 85 -14.95 -13.67 1.97
C ASP A 85 -14.96 -12.39 2.83
N SER A 86 -14.96 -11.26 2.15
CA SER A 86 -14.83 -9.90 2.71
C SER A 86 -16.15 -9.32 3.22
N SER A 87 -17.23 -10.11 3.11
CA SER A 87 -18.59 -9.77 3.50
C SER A 87 -18.75 -9.63 5.02
N SER A 88 -17.92 -10.32 5.81
CA SER A 88 -17.94 -10.31 7.27
C SER A 88 -16.91 -9.36 7.92
N ILE A 89 -16.13 -8.65 7.10
CA ILE A 89 -15.12 -7.69 7.56
C ILE A 89 -15.74 -6.29 7.57
N GLU A 90 -15.75 -5.70 8.76
CA GLU A 90 -16.22 -4.36 9.07
C GLU A 90 -15.10 -3.47 9.65
N GLU A 91 -15.39 -2.19 9.76
CA GLU A 91 -14.48 -1.22 10.37
C GLU A 91 -14.34 -1.49 11.87
N GLY A 92 -13.11 -1.48 12.37
CA GLY A 92 -12.78 -1.84 13.75
C GLY A 92 -12.46 -3.33 13.96
N ASP A 93 -12.72 -4.19 12.97
CA ASP A 93 -12.34 -5.60 13.07
C ASP A 93 -10.82 -5.78 13.08
N ARG A 94 -10.36 -6.80 13.80
CA ARG A 94 -8.99 -7.28 13.68
C ARG A 94 -8.87 -8.27 12.56
N VAL A 95 -7.79 -8.16 11.80
CA VAL A 95 -7.50 -9.02 10.66
C VAL A 95 -6.03 -9.40 10.67
N LEU A 96 -5.72 -10.60 10.17
CA LEU A 96 -4.36 -10.97 9.82
C LEU A 96 -4.12 -10.57 8.37
N VAL A 97 -3.08 -9.78 8.15
CA VAL A 97 -2.68 -9.25 6.86
C VAL A 97 -1.26 -9.65 6.53
N ARG A 98 -1.03 -10.07 5.29
CA ARG A 98 0.31 -10.26 4.73
C ARG A 98 0.76 -8.97 4.06
N LEU A 99 1.96 -8.51 4.38
CA LEU A 99 2.59 -7.37 3.71
C LEU A 99 3.07 -7.83 2.32
N GLU A 100 2.63 -7.16 1.26
CA GLU A 100 3.08 -7.40 -0.13
C GLU A 100 4.09 -6.34 -0.61
N GLY A 101 4.40 -5.35 0.23
CA GLY A 101 5.35 -4.28 -0.06
C GLY A 101 4.68 -2.92 -0.24
N ILE A 102 5.17 -2.11 -1.18
CA ILE A 102 4.75 -0.71 -1.36
C ILE A 102 4.04 -0.52 -2.70
N ASP A 103 2.78 -0.08 -2.66
CA ASP A 103 2.09 0.45 -3.83
C ASP A 103 2.64 1.85 -4.15
N LYS A 104 3.57 1.91 -5.11
CA LYS A 104 4.18 3.16 -5.61
C LYS A 104 3.17 4.10 -6.29
N SER A 105 2.07 3.56 -6.84
CA SER A 105 1.02 4.36 -7.47
C SER A 105 0.24 5.16 -6.42
N ARG A 106 -0.06 4.53 -5.28
CA ARG A 106 -0.78 5.15 -4.16
C ARG A 106 0.13 5.80 -3.13
N GLY A 107 1.41 5.43 -3.10
CA GLY A 107 2.35 5.83 -2.04
C GLY A 107 1.89 5.29 -0.69
N GLN A 108 1.48 4.03 -0.65
CA GLN A 108 0.95 3.34 0.52
C GLN A 108 1.47 1.91 0.59
N ILE A 109 1.37 1.27 1.75
CA ILE A 109 1.68 -0.15 1.91
C ILE A 109 0.60 -0.96 1.21
N SER A 110 0.99 -1.98 0.47
CA SER A 110 0.10 -2.99 -0.11
C SER A 110 0.09 -4.22 0.79
N MET A 111 -1.11 -4.74 1.04
CA MET A 111 -1.32 -5.86 1.95
C MET A 111 -2.40 -6.79 1.39
N THR A 112 -2.45 -8.01 1.93
CA THR A 112 -3.48 -9.00 1.61
C THR A 112 -4.10 -9.50 2.91
N VAL A 113 -5.43 -9.44 3.04
CA VAL A 113 -6.15 -9.97 4.20
C VAL A 113 -6.25 -11.49 4.06
N LEU A 114 -5.64 -12.21 5.00
CA LEU A 114 -5.59 -13.67 5.03
C LEU A 114 -6.71 -14.28 5.88
N LYS A 115 -7.06 -13.65 7.01
CA LYS A 115 -8.16 -14.08 7.88
C LYS A 115 -8.63 -12.94 8.80
N LYS A 116 -9.88 -13.02 9.24
CA LYS A 116 -10.38 -12.20 10.35
C LYS A 116 -9.90 -12.80 11.68
N LEU A 117 -9.47 -11.95 12.60
CA LEU A 117 -9.14 -12.32 13.98
C LEU A 117 -10.36 -11.98 14.85
N GLU A 118 -10.79 -12.93 15.69
CA GLU A 118 -11.92 -12.78 16.61
C GLU A 118 -11.63 -11.79 17.76
#